data_AF-A0A4Q2UDR5-F1
#
_entry.id   AF-A0A4Q2UDR5-F1
#
_cell.length_a   1.000
_cell.length_b   1.000
_cell.length_c   1.000
_cell.angle_alpha   90.00
_cell.angle_beta   90.00
_cell.angle_gamma   90.00
#
_symmetry.space_group_name_H-M   'P 1'
#
loop_
_entity.id
_entity.type
_entity.pdbx_description
1 polymer ?
#
loop_
_entity_poly.entity_id
_entity_poly.type
_entity_poly.pdbx_seq_one_letter_code
_entity_poly.pdbx_strand_id
1 'polypeptide(L)'
;MKLFPFILLFLATISSFAQPVVYQSFETDSAAEPRGGMPSLSTFLQTNLRKPIEAEAQGIGGRVVLSGIVEPDGRLSDINVVQSLRPDCDREALRVFSRFQAWRPAYKNGKAVRQFVSIPVTFKASKPFPYVNGNRISYYDANQNLLPDSSDLARYKQLTPTDSNGLPNGNILVYQLKRQVWKEQATLPFVRKRSDLYSRYGKAIYRIGVVQQNNQWQGRVADVDETGALVRQSFYNNGERVGYQLDYYSNGLVAQRSDDANGLYVFNAWHPNGQIKQIWTADKPKPGTPKSPDQVMAYWDSTGRQLVTEGNGSGSFTELVQSKLDSTRQTLFIEEGTYAGGLREGRWTGRYADGSYVYEEQYEKGICQTGKARTAGQDTVRYTQREQQPEFAGGMQGLGQFLASTLRYPPDAQRAHVQGQVMISFVVCTDGTLCDYEVVKPLHPAIDQEALRVVKAMNGRWKPGAQRGQNVRVQYRMPINFALE
;
A
#
# COMPACT_ATOMS: atom_id res chain seq x y z
N MET A 1 -55.15 52.87 -46.45
CA MET A 1 -53.98 52.08 -46.01
C MET A 1 -53.30 52.80 -44.85
N LYS A 2 -53.52 52.36 -43.60
CA LYS A 2 -52.77 52.81 -42.42
C LYS A 2 -52.51 51.55 -41.58
N LEU A 3 -51.25 51.11 -41.52
CA LEU A 3 -50.81 49.97 -40.70
C LEU A 3 -50.63 50.43 -39.24
N PHE A 4 -51.21 49.67 -38.31
CA PHE A 4 -50.91 49.74 -36.87
C PHE A 4 -49.92 48.63 -36.52
N PRO A 5 -48.84 48.88 -35.77
CA PRO A 5 -47.97 47.83 -35.28
C PRO A 5 -48.51 47.28 -33.95
N PHE A 6 -48.73 45.97 -33.91
CA PHE A 6 -49.00 45.23 -32.67
C PHE A 6 -47.64 44.88 -32.02
N ILE A 7 -47.35 45.46 -30.86
CA ILE A 7 -46.19 45.07 -30.04
C ILE A 7 -46.63 43.94 -29.11
N LEU A 8 -46.12 42.73 -29.35
CA LEU A 8 -46.31 41.58 -28.47
C LEU A 8 -45.24 41.60 -27.37
N LEU A 9 -45.64 41.85 -26.13
CA LEU A 9 -44.74 41.85 -24.96
C LEU A 9 -44.59 40.42 -24.42
N PHE A 10 -43.42 39.80 -24.61
CA PHE A 10 -43.08 38.53 -23.96
C PHE A 10 -42.66 38.79 -22.51
N LEU A 11 -43.51 38.45 -21.54
CA LEU A 11 -43.14 38.40 -20.12
C LEU A 11 -42.30 37.14 -19.86
N ALA A 12 -40.98 37.29 -19.75
CA ALA A 12 -40.11 36.28 -19.21
C ALA A 12 -40.17 36.33 -17.67
N THR A 13 -40.84 35.35 -17.05
CA THR A 13 -40.81 35.17 -15.59
C THR A 13 -39.43 34.62 -15.19
N ILE A 14 -38.59 35.47 -14.62
CA ILE A 14 -37.31 35.07 -14.01
C ILE A 14 -37.63 34.55 -12.61
N SER A 15 -37.71 33.22 -12.45
CA SER A 15 -37.77 32.59 -11.13
C SER A 15 -36.41 32.73 -10.44
N SER A 16 -36.29 33.69 -9.53
CA SER A 16 -35.14 33.79 -8.63
C SER A 16 -35.19 32.65 -7.61
N PHE A 17 -34.47 31.55 -7.86
CA PHE A 17 -34.25 30.53 -6.84
C PHE A 17 -33.36 31.11 -5.73
N ALA A 18 -33.92 31.29 -4.52
CA ALA A 18 -33.15 31.65 -3.34
C ALA A 18 -32.07 30.58 -3.08
N GLN A 19 -30.83 31.00 -2.87
CA GLN A 19 -29.76 30.07 -2.53
C GLN A 19 -30.11 29.33 -1.22
N PRO A 20 -29.90 28.00 -1.13
CA PRO A 20 -30.26 27.25 0.06
C PRO A 20 -29.44 27.73 1.27
N VAL A 21 -30.12 27.99 2.39
CA VAL A 21 -29.54 28.46 3.65
C VAL A 21 -28.45 27.51 4.14
N VAL A 22 -27.31 28.08 4.53
CA VAL A 22 -26.17 27.36 5.11
C VAL A 22 -26.14 27.68 6.61
N TYR A 23 -26.23 26.65 7.44
CA TYR A 23 -26.28 26.79 8.89
C TYR A 23 -24.89 26.72 9.53
N GLN A 24 -24.73 27.35 10.69
CA GLN A 24 -23.64 27.12 11.63
C GLN A 24 -23.95 25.91 12.53
N SER A 25 -22.93 25.37 13.21
CA SER A 25 -23.09 24.21 14.09
C SER A 25 -24.11 24.41 15.21
N PHE A 26 -24.18 25.60 15.78
CA PHE A 26 -25.09 25.95 16.87
C PHE A 26 -26.54 26.22 16.41
N GLU A 27 -26.79 26.30 15.10
CA GLU A 27 -28.12 26.58 14.54
C GLU A 27 -28.89 25.32 14.13
N THR A 28 -28.29 24.15 14.34
CA THR A 28 -28.81 22.84 13.95
C THR A 28 -29.07 21.97 15.18
N ASP A 29 -30.05 21.06 15.08
CA ASP A 29 -30.36 20.10 16.15
C ASP A 29 -29.25 19.05 16.30
N SER A 30 -28.55 18.75 15.21
CA SER A 30 -27.37 17.89 15.19
C SER A 30 -26.40 18.39 14.12
N ALA A 31 -25.14 18.57 14.51
CA ALA A 31 -24.12 19.07 13.60
C ALA A 31 -23.68 18.00 12.59
N ALA A 32 -23.10 18.46 11.49
CA ALA A 32 -22.39 17.61 10.56
C ALA A 32 -21.11 17.11 11.23
N GLU A 33 -20.89 15.80 11.14
CA GLU A 33 -19.79 15.14 11.83
C GLU A 33 -19.08 14.17 10.89
N PRO A 34 -17.74 14.06 10.97
CA PRO A 34 -17.04 12.97 10.32
C PRO A 34 -17.58 11.64 10.83
N ARG A 35 -17.81 10.68 9.94
CA ARG A 35 -18.14 9.31 10.31
C ARG A 35 -16.96 8.72 11.08
N GLY A 36 -17.24 8.14 12.26
CA GLY A 36 -16.20 7.74 13.23
C GLY A 36 -15.70 8.88 14.14
N GLY A 37 -16.19 10.09 13.96
CA GLY A 37 -15.87 11.26 14.78
C GLY A 37 -14.58 11.99 14.36
N MET A 38 -14.29 13.09 15.05
CA MET A 38 -13.11 13.92 14.80
C MET A 38 -11.76 13.17 14.90
N PRO A 39 -11.57 12.20 15.81
CA PRO A 39 -10.33 11.39 15.84
C PRO A 39 -10.08 10.63 14.53
N SER A 40 -11.13 10.07 13.91
CA SER A 40 -11.00 9.38 12.63
C SER A 40 -10.63 10.34 11.50
N LEU A 41 -11.24 11.54 11.46
CA LEU A 41 -10.86 12.59 10.51
C LEU A 41 -9.40 13.01 10.72
N SER A 42 -8.98 13.26 11.97
CA SER A 42 -7.61 13.65 12.28
C SER A 42 -6.60 12.60 11.81
N THR A 43 -6.85 11.33 12.10
CA THR A 43 -6.02 10.21 11.63
C THR A 43 -5.97 10.14 10.11
N PHE A 44 -7.12 10.28 9.43
CA PHE A 44 -7.18 10.32 7.97
C PHE A 44 -6.33 11.48 7.40
N LEU A 45 -6.53 12.70 7.91
CA LEU A 45 -5.81 13.89 7.47
C LEU A 45 -4.31 13.67 7.66
N GLN A 46 -3.87 13.33 8.87
CA GLN A 46 -2.45 13.16 9.20
C GLN A 46 -1.78 12.01 8.42
N THR A 47 -2.52 10.94 8.12
CA THR A 47 -1.99 9.81 7.34
C THR A 47 -1.85 10.14 5.85
N ASN A 48 -2.75 10.96 5.32
CA ASN A 48 -2.76 11.35 3.90
C ASN A 48 -1.97 12.63 3.60
N LEU A 49 -1.62 13.41 4.63
CA LEU A 49 -0.91 14.67 4.52
C LEU A 49 0.56 14.47 4.13
N ARG A 50 0.95 15.10 3.02
CA ARG A 50 2.30 15.11 2.47
C ARG A 50 2.89 16.50 2.60
N LYS A 51 3.71 16.71 3.64
CA LYS A 51 4.36 18.00 3.84
C LYS A 51 5.23 18.34 2.61
N PRO A 52 5.01 19.50 1.94
CA PRO A 52 5.86 19.93 0.83
C PRO A 52 7.33 20.05 1.27
N ILE A 53 8.26 19.60 0.43
CA ILE A 53 9.68 19.50 0.80
C ILE A 53 10.29 20.86 1.16
N GLU A 54 9.86 21.94 0.50
CA GLU A 54 10.36 23.29 0.78
C GLU A 54 9.92 23.80 2.15
N ALA A 55 8.67 23.53 2.53
CA ALA A 55 8.17 23.81 3.86
C ALA A 55 8.88 22.93 4.91
N GLU A 56 9.19 21.68 4.59
CA GLU A 56 9.97 20.79 5.45
C GLU A 56 11.41 21.28 5.65
N ALA A 57 12.08 21.68 4.57
CA ALA A 57 13.45 22.18 4.54
C ALA A 57 13.62 23.47 5.36
N GLN A 58 12.61 24.34 5.36
CA GLN A 58 12.58 25.55 6.17
C GLN A 58 12.09 25.31 7.61
N GLY A 59 11.75 24.07 7.97
CA GLY A 59 11.27 23.72 9.30
C GLY A 59 9.86 24.23 9.63
N ILE A 60 9.10 24.69 8.64
CA ILE A 60 7.79 25.34 8.83
C ILE A 60 6.83 24.41 9.55
N GLY A 61 6.22 24.87 10.64
CA GLY A 61 5.12 24.22 11.32
C GLY A 61 3.97 25.20 11.48
N GLY A 62 2.73 24.69 11.54
CA GLY A 62 1.56 25.55 11.68
C GLY A 62 0.28 24.85 11.25
N ARG A 63 -0.77 25.66 11.07
CA ARG A 63 -2.10 25.18 10.69
C ARG A 63 -2.57 25.90 9.43
N VAL A 64 -3.13 25.13 8.52
CA VAL A 64 -4.03 25.65 7.47
C VAL A 64 -5.44 25.43 7.98
N VAL A 65 -6.24 26.47 8.10
CA VAL A 65 -7.67 26.34 8.46
C VAL A 65 -8.48 26.34 7.18
N LEU A 66 -9.20 25.25 6.95
CA LEU A 66 -10.07 25.08 5.81
C LEU A 66 -11.51 25.23 6.24
N SER A 67 -12.32 25.81 5.37
CA SER A 67 -13.77 25.78 5.46
C SER A 67 -14.37 24.92 4.35
N GLY A 68 -15.60 24.48 4.56
CA GLY A 68 -16.41 23.85 3.52
C GLY A 68 -17.86 23.75 3.97
N ILE A 69 -18.72 23.31 3.06
CA ILE A 69 -20.13 23.04 3.33
C ILE A 69 -20.35 21.55 3.25
N VAL A 70 -20.85 20.95 4.34
CA VAL A 70 -21.39 19.59 4.30
C VAL A 70 -22.80 19.68 3.76
N GLU A 71 -23.01 19.10 2.60
CA GLU A 71 -24.30 19.02 1.91
C GLU A 71 -25.22 17.97 2.59
N PRO A 72 -26.54 18.01 2.34
CA PRO A 72 -27.50 17.08 2.95
C PRO A 72 -27.24 15.60 2.66
N ASP A 73 -26.50 15.29 1.61
CA ASP A 73 -26.07 13.93 1.24
C ASP A 73 -24.73 13.52 1.90
N GLY A 74 -24.10 14.42 2.66
CA GLY A 74 -22.80 14.23 3.29
C GLY A 74 -21.60 14.49 2.37
N ARG A 75 -21.80 14.98 1.14
CA ARG A 75 -20.69 15.50 0.33
C ARG A 75 -20.18 16.83 0.89
N LEU A 76 -18.92 17.12 0.58
CA LEU A 76 -18.30 18.40 0.88
C LEU A 76 -18.28 19.27 -0.39
N SER A 77 -18.68 20.53 -0.26
CA SER A 77 -18.67 21.56 -1.30
C SER A 77 -18.07 22.87 -0.78
N ASP A 78 -17.91 23.87 -1.65
CA ASP A 78 -17.48 25.24 -1.32
C ASP A 78 -16.25 25.29 -0.39
N ILE A 79 -15.26 24.45 -0.71
CA ILE A 79 -14.06 24.28 0.11
C ILE A 79 -13.09 25.42 -0.13
N ASN A 80 -12.73 26.14 0.94
CA ASN A 80 -11.87 27.32 0.86
C ASN A 80 -10.83 27.34 1.98
N VAL A 81 -9.68 27.96 1.72
CA VAL A 81 -8.67 28.26 2.76
C VAL A 81 -9.11 29.53 3.48
N VAL A 82 -9.35 29.42 4.79
CA VAL A 82 -9.71 30.56 5.66
C VAL A 82 -8.46 31.15 6.30
N GLN A 83 -7.55 30.29 6.74
CA GLN A 83 -6.26 30.69 7.27
C GLN A 83 -5.16 29.96 6.51
N SER A 84 -4.41 30.72 5.72
CA SER A 84 -3.24 30.25 4.98
C SER A 84 -2.07 30.05 5.93
N LEU A 85 -1.30 28.97 5.71
CA LEU A 85 0.04 28.81 6.27
C LEU A 85 1.09 29.20 5.23
N ARG A 86 0.98 28.61 4.04
CA ARG A 86 1.89 28.77 2.90
C ARG A 86 1.21 28.19 1.66
N PRO A 87 1.35 28.77 0.46
CA PRO A 87 0.59 28.32 -0.72
C PRO A 87 0.72 26.83 -1.07
N ASP A 88 1.89 26.21 -0.87
CA ASP A 88 2.09 24.79 -1.11
C ASP A 88 1.46 23.90 -0.03
N CYS A 89 1.56 24.28 1.25
CA CYS A 89 0.85 23.64 2.36
C CYS A 89 -0.68 23.77 2.20
N ASP A 90 -1.17 24.92 1.74
CA ASP A 90 -2.59 25.17 1.52
C ASP A 90 -3.14 24.25 0.41
N ARG A 91 -2.43 24.11 -0.72
CA ARG A 91 -2.79 23.17 -1.79
C ARG A 91 -2.86 21.73 -1.29
N GLU A 92 -1.90 21.32 -0.47
CA GLU A 92 -1.88 19.98 0.09
C GLU A 92 -3.02 19.76 1.09
N ALA A 93 -3.28 20.74 1.97
CA ALA A 93 -4.38 20.68 2.93
C ALA A 93 -5.73 20.56 2.20
N LEU A 94 -5.94 21.38 1.16
CA LEU A 94 -7.11 21.30 0.28
C LEU A 94 -7.24 19.91 -0.37
N ARG A 95 -6.15 19.39 -0.95
CA ARG A 95 -6.12 18.07 -1.61
C ARG A 95 -6.59 16.96 -0.66
N VAL A 96 -6.10 16.96 0.58
CA VAL A 96 -6.45 15.90 1.55
C VAL A 96 -7.87 16.10 2.07
N PHE A 97 -8.24 17.32 2.44
CA PHE A 97 -9.55 17.61 3.00
C PHE A 97 -10.69 17.36 2.00
N SER A 98 -10.53 17.75 0.74
CA SER A 98 -11.54 17.55 -0.30
C SER A 98 -11.78 16.08 -0.65
N ARG A 99 -10.90 15.18 -0.21
CA ARG A 99 -10.99 13.75 -0.48
C ARG A 99 -11.65 12.99 0.66
N PHE A 100 -11.85 13.62 1.81
CA PHE A 100 -12.65 13.05 2.89
C PHE A 100 -14.13 13.26 2.60
N GLN A 101 -14.81 12.20 2.17
CA GLN A 101 -16.23 12.21 1.79
C GLN A 101 -17.11 11.44 2.79
N ALA A 102 -16.56 11.11 3.95
CA ALA A 102 -17.22 10.31 4.96
C ALA A 102 -17.87 11.21 6.04
N TRP A 103 -18.77 12.11 5.64
CA TRP A 103 -19.52 12.95 6.58
C TRP A 103 -20.91 12.38 6.87
N ARG A 104 -21.39 12.65 8.08
CA ARG A 104 -22.82 12.66 8.43
C ARG A 104 -23.30 14.10 8.23
N PRO A 105 -24.41 14.32 7.52
CA PRO A 105 -24.96 15.67 7.34
C PRO A 105 -25.50 16.21 8.66
N ALA A 106 -25.65 17.53 8.74
CA ALA A 106 -26.34 18.18 9.85
C ALA A 106 -27.86 18.03 9.71
N TYR A 107 -28.58 18.07 10.81
CA TYR A 107 -30.04 18.00 10.83
C TYR A 107 -30.66 19.23 11.52
N LYS A 108 -31.73 19.75 10.91
CA LYS A 108 -32.58 20.79 11.49
C LYS A 108 -34.04 20.46 11.23
N ASN A 109 -34.84 20.42 12.30
CA ASN A 109 -36.21 19.95 12.31
C ASN A 109 -36.35 18.57 11.64
N GLY A 110 -35.41 17.66 11.92
CA GLY A 110 -35.38 16.30 11.37
C GLY A 110 -35.04 16.20 9.87
N LYS A 111 -34.72 17.30 9.19
CA LYS A 111 -34.28 17.30 7.78
C LYS A 111 -32.79 17.52 7.68
N ALA A 112 -32.13 16.79 6.78
CA ALA A 112 -30.73 17.02 6.47
C ALA A 112 -30.56 18.41 5.82
N VAL A 113 -29.60 19.19 6.30
CA VAL A 113 -29.37 20.59 5.87
C VAL A 113 -27.91 20.85 5.56
N ARG A 114 -27.66 21.90 4.79
CA ARG A 114 -26.31 22.41 4.49
C ARG A 114 -25.72 23.02 5.76
N GLN A 115 -24.52 22.61 6.13
CA GLN A 115 -23.82 23.17 7.28
C GLN A 115 -22.39 23.57 6.93
N PHE A 116 -21.99 24.76 7.39
CA PHE A 116 -20.62 25.23 7.37
C PHE A 116 -19.76 24.46 8.39
N VAL A 117 -18.61 23.97 7.95
CA VAL A 117 -17.60 23.35 8.80
C VAL A 117 -16.25 24.05 8.64
N SER A 118 -15.48 24.09 9.73
CA SER A 118 -14.12 24.64 9.76
C SER A 118 -13.16 23.64 10.40
N ILE A 119 -12.15 23.22 9.64
CA ILE A 119 -11.24 22.14 10.02
C ILE A 119 -9.78 22.62 9.93
N PRO A 120 -9.02 22.59 11.04
CA PRO A 120 -7.59 22.87 11.03
C PRO A 120 -6.79 21.65 10.59
N VAL A 121 -6.03 21.78 9.51
CA VAL A 121 -5.01 20.82 9.07
C VAL A 121 -3.66 21.26 9.61
N THR A 122 -3.08 20.44 10.50
CA THR A 122 -1.81 20.77 11.16
C THR A 122 -0.62 20.16 10.43
N PHE A 123 0.35 20.99 10.06
CA PHE A 123 1.68 20.60 9.59
C PHE A 123 2.65 20.64 10.77
N LYS A 124 3.24 19.48 11.09
CA LYS A 124 4.23 19.38 12.17
C LYS A 124 5.52 20.12 11.77
N ALA A 125 6.10 20.86 12.71
CA ALA A 125 7.43 21.44 12.54
C ALA A 125 8.47 20.33 12.27
N SER A 126 9.48 20.65 11.47
CA SER A 126 10.59 19.75 11.15
C SER A 126 11.90 20.44 11.45
N LYS A 127 12.97 19.66 11.65
CA LYS A 127 14.32 20.22 11.69
C LYS A 127 14.66 20.77 10.30
N PRO A 128 15.04 22.06 10.17
CA PRO A 128 15.44 22.60 8.88
C PRO A 128 16.61 21.83 8.27
N PHE A 129 16.70 21.84 6.95
CA PHE A 129 17.85 21.31 6.20
C PHE A 129 18.02 22.09 4.89
N PRO A 130 19.25 22.19 4.36
CA PRO A 130 19.46 22.85 3.09
C PRO A 130 18.80 22.08 1.94
N TYR A 131 17.96 22.77 1.18
CA TYR A 131 17.34 22.28 -0.05
C TYR A 131 17.55 23.31 -1.16
N VAL A 132 18.35 22.96 -2.16
CA VAL A 132 18.79 23.89 -3.22
C VAL A 132 18.70 23.17 -4.56
N ASN A 133 18.07 23.81 -5.55
CA ASN A 133 17.96 23.30 -6.92
C ASN A 133 17.48 21.84 -6.99
N GLY A 134 16.43 21.49 -6.25
CA GLY A 134 15.88 20.13 -6.24
C GLY A 134 16.68 19.11 -5.43
N ASN A 135 17.70 19.54 -4.68
CA ASN A 135 18.57 18.65 -3.92
C ASN A 135 18.47 18.93 -2.43
N ARG A 136 18.19 17.90 -1.63
CA ARG A 136 18.44 17.91 -0.19
C ARG A 136 19.94 17.73 0.04
N ILE A 137 20.54 18.64 0.80
CA ILE A 137 21.95 18.60 1.15
C ILE A 137 22.07 18.17 2.62
N SER A 138 22.84 17.13 2.88
CA SER A 138 23.17 16.67 4.23
C SER A 138 24.67 16.78 4.44
N TYR A 139 25.09 17.37 5.57
CA TYR A 139 26.49 17.47 5.96
C TYR A 139 26.79 16.48 7.08
N TYR A 140 27.98 15.91 7.10
CA TYR A 140 28.40 14.97 8.13
C TYR A 140 29.82 15.28 8.61
N ASP A 141 30.08 15.03 9.89
CA ASP A 141 31.41 15.15 10.48
C ASP A 141 32.34 13.99 10.07
N ALA A 142 33.55 13.95 10.63
CA ALA A 142 34.53 12.88 10.36
C ALA A 142 34.02 11.48 10.77
N ASN A 143 33.13 11.41 11.75
CA ASN A 143 32.55 10.20 12.33
C ASN A 143 31.21 9.82 11.67
N GLN A 144 30.83 10.48 10.58
CA GLN A 144 29.56 10.29 9.87
C GLN A 144 28.31 10.68 10.67
N ASN A 145 28.43 11.52 11.70
CA ASN A 145 27.28 12.10 12.37
C ASN A 145 26.69 13.23 11.52
N LEU A 146 25.37 13.27 11.40
CA LEU A 146 24.66 14.31 10.67
C LEU A 146 24.83 15.68 11.37
N LEU A 147 25.22 16.69 10.60
CA LEU A 147 25.34 18.09 11.00
C LEU A 147 24.13 18.89 10.51
N PRO A 148 23.73 19.95 11.24
CA PRO A 148 22.63 20.83 10.82
C PRO A 148 22.98 21.67 9.59
N ASP A 149 24.26 21.95 9.37
CA ASP A 149 24.78 22.87 8.36
C ASP A 149 26.19 22.48 7.88
N SER A 150 26.75 23.31 6.98
CA SER A 150 28.13 23.20 6.48
C SER A 150 29.14 23.84 7.45
N SER A 151 29.06 23.56 8.74
CA SER A 151 30.05 24.03 9.72
C SER A 151 31.47 23.55 9.42
N ASP A 152 32.47 24.14 10.08
CA ASP A 152 33.89 23.74 9.98
C ASP A 152 34.17 22.29 10.38
N LEU A 153 33.19 21.62 11.01
CA LEU A 153 33.24 20.20 11.35
C LEU A 153 32.89 19.30 10.17
N ALA A 154 32.24 19.82 9.12
CA ALA A 154 31.82 19.04 7.97
C ALA A 154 33.02 18.42 7.26
N ARG A 155 32.96 17.10 7.06
CA ARG A 155 33.95 16.32 6.29
C ARG A 155 33.32 15.61 5.10
N TYR A 156 32.03 15.31 5.18
CA TYR A 156 31.26 14.75 4.07
C TYR A 156 30.03 15.60 3.76
N LYS A 157 29.65 15.62 2.48
CA LYS A 157 28.46 16.30 1.97
C LYS A 157 27.72 15.34 1.04
N GLN A 158 26.44 15.15 1.28
CA GLN A 158 25.57 14.32 0.46
C GLN A 158 24.57 15.20 -0.27
N LEU A 159 24.46 15.03 -1.59
CA LEU A 159 23.41 15.62 -2.41
C LEU A 159 22.39 14.53 -2.74
N THR A 160 21.14 14.75 -2.34
CA THR A 160 20.02 13.83 -2.60
C THR A 160 19.02 14.54 -3.49
N PRO A 161 18.95 14.21 -4.79
CA PRO A 161 17.91 14.70 -5.68
C PRO A 161 16.53 14.26 -5.15
N THR A 162 15.68 15.24 -4.87
CA THR A 162 14.41 15.05 -4.18
C THR A 162 13.33 15.95 -4.80
N ASP A 163 12.21 15.36 -5.20
CA ASP A 163 11.07 16.09 -5.76
C ASP A 163 10.33 16.95 -4.73
N SER A 164 9.32 17.71 -5.19
CA SER A 164 8.52 18.61 -4.34
C SER A 164 7.75 17.90 -3.21
N ASN A 165 7.56 16.57 -3.31
CA ASN A 165 6.87 15.73 -2.33
C ASN A 165 7.86 14.99 -1.41
N GLY A 166 9.16 15.21 -1.57
CA GLY A 166 10.18 14.55 -0.76
C GLY A 166 10.57 13.15 -1.25
N LEU A 167 10.21 12.75 -2.47
CA LEU A 167 10.63 11.48 -3.06
C LEU A 167 12.00 11.61 -3.73
N PRO A 168 12.95 10.71 -3.47
CA PRO A 168 14.20 10.65 -4.23
C PRO A 168 13.92 10.42 -5.72
N ASN A 169 14.61 11.14 -6.59
CA ASN A 169 14.40 11.06 -8.04
C ASN A 169 15.71 11.00 -8.86
N GLY A 170 16.84 10.73 -8.21
CA GLY A 170 18.14 10.62 -8.85
C GLY A 170 19.20 10.06 -7.93
N ASN A 171 20.38 9.81 -8.51
CA ASN A 171 21.53 9.26 -7.79
C ASN A 171 21.92 10.17 -6.61
N ILE A 172 22.28 9.56 -5.49
CA ILE A 172 22.85 10.30 -4.37
C ILE A 172 24.35 10.45 -4.61
N LEU A 173 24.83 11.69 -4.55
CA LEU A 173 26.24 12.02 -4.69
C LEU A 173 26.85 12.29 -3.32
N VAL A 174 27.92 11.60 -2.97
CA VAL A 174 28.65 11.77 -1.71
C VAL A 174 30.00 12.39 -2.00
N TYR A 175 30.28 13.52 -1.36
CA TYR A 175 31.52 14.28 -1.47
C TYR A 175 32.29 14.24 -0.15
N GLN A 176 33.61 14.26 -0.24
CA GLN A 176 34.53 14.43 0.88
C GLN A 176 35.27 15.76 0.75
N LEU A 177 35.44 16.46 1.86
CA LEU A 177 36.24 17.67 1.91
C LEU A 177 37.73 17.29 1.88
N LYS A 178 38.45 17.68 0.82
CA LYS A 178 39.90 17.47 0.67
C LYS A 178 40.56 18.78 0.31
N ARG A 179 41.49 19.25 1.17
CA ARG A 179 42.23 20.53 0.99
C ARG A 179 41.26 21.69 0.69
N GLN A 180 40.20 21.82 1.49
CA GLN A 180 39.16 22.85 1.36
C GLN A 180 38.29 22.77 0.08
N VAL A 181 38.41 21.69 -0.70
CA VAL A 181 37.58 21.46 -1.89
C VAL A 181 36.76 20.19 -1.72
N TRP A 182 35.47 20.26 -2.05
CA TRP A 182 34.61 19.08 -2.11
C TRP A 182 34.98 18.23 -3.32
N LYS A 183 35.42 16.99 -3.09
CA LYS A 183 35.68 16.00 -4.14
C LYS A 183 34.68 14.87 -4.03
N GLU A 184 34.10 14.44 -5.15
CA GLU A 184 33.22 13.27 -5.16
C GLU A 184 33.99 12.05 -4.65
N GLN A 185 33.37 11.32 -3.73
CA GLN A 185 33.91 10.09 -3.13
C GLN A 185 33.12 8.87 -3.58
N ALA A 186 31.79 8.98 -3.67
CA ALA A 186 30.92 7.88 -4.04
C ALA A 186 29.61 8.37 -4.65
N THR A 187 29.01 7.51 -5.47
CA THR A 187 27.67 7.67 -6.00
C THR A 187 26.82 6.47 -5.62
N LEU A 188 25.67 6.70 -4.98
CA LEU A 188 24.68 5.65 -4.71
C LEU A 188 23.62 5.69 -5.81
N PRO A 189 23.45 4.60 -6.58
CA PRO A 189 22.57 4.60 -7.74
C PRO A 189 21.10 4.63 -7.33
N PHE A 190 20.33 5.45 -8.04
CA PHE A 190 18.89 5.40 -8.06
C PHE A 190 18.43 4.38 -9.09
N VAL A 191 17.65 3.41 -8.66
CA VAL A 191 17.28 2.25 -9.46
C VAL A 191 15.77 2.18 -9.60
N ARG A 192 15.31 1.88 -10.82
CA ARG A 192 13.94 1.45 -11.11
C ARG A 192 13.96 -0.03 -11.46
N LYS A 193 13.38 -0.86 -10.61
CA LYS A 193 13.29 -2.31 -10.80
C LYS A 193 11.83 -2.74 -10.88
N ARG A 194 11.47 -3.61 -11.83
CA ARG A 194 10.15 -4.25 -11.84
C ARG A 194 10.00 -5.03 -10.52
N SER A 195 8.92 -4.76 -9.80
CA SER A 195 8.61 -5.46 -8.56
C SER A 195 7.88 -6.75 -8.87
N ASP A 196 8.11 -7.76 -8.04
CA ASP A 196 7.43 -9.06 -8.12
C ASP A 196 6.02 -9.02 -7.52
N LEU A 197 5.73 -7.94 -6.80
CA LEU A 197 4.41 -7.65 -6.31
C LEU A 197 3.58 -7.04 -7.46
N TYR A 198 2.27 -7.21 -7.36
CA TYR A 198 1.32 -6.53 -8.25
C TYR A 198 0.60 -5.44 -7.47
N SER A 199 0.07 -4.43 -8.18
CA SER A 199 -0.83 -3.48 -7.56
C SER A 199 -2.10 -4.18 -7.05
N ARG A 200 -2.88 -3.50 -6.20
CA ARG A 200 -4.21 -3.96 -5.78
C ARG A 200 -5.12 -4.35 -6.95
N TYR A 201 -4.84 -3.84 -8.15
CA TYR A 201 -5.62 -4.07 -9.38
C TYR A 201 -4.93 -5.04 -10.35
N GLY A 202 -3.92 -5.79 -9.90
CA GLY A 202 -3.21 -6.77 -10.74
C GLY A 202 -2.28 -6.18 -11.79
N LYS A 203 -1.96 -4.88 -11.72
CA LYS A 203 -1.04 -4.23 -12.66
C LYS A 203 0.40 -4.38 -12.23
N ALA A 204 1.32 -4.37 -13.19
CA ALA A 204 2.75 -4.33 -12.92
C ALA A 204 3.12 -3.07 -12.12
N ILE A 205 4.04 -3.24 -11.17
CA ILE A 205 4.59 -2.14 -10.39
C ILE A 205 6.11 -2.15 -10.43
N TYR A 206 6.71 -0.99 -10.24
CA TYR A 206 8.13 -0.75 -10.30
C TYR A 206 8.58 -0.13 -9.00
N ARG A 207 9.54 -0.77 -8.34
CA ARG A 207 10.21 -0.23 -7.19
C ARG A 207 11.26 0.78 -7.62
N ILE A 208 11.17 1.99 -7.07
CA ILE A 208 12.11 3.08 -7.29
C ILE A 208 12.72 3.54 -5.96
N GLY A 209 13.99 3.88 -5.98
CA GLY A 209 14.71 4.35 -4.81
C GLY A 209 16.22 4.18 -4.96
N VAL A 210 16.94 4.50 -3.89
CA VAL A 210 18.40 4.37 -3.86
C VAL A 210 18.79 3.00 -3.31
N VAL A 211 19.82 2.40 -3.89
CA VAL A 211 20.45 1.19 -3.38
C VAL A 211 21.90 1.46 -2.97
N GLN A 212 22.37 0.70 -2.00
CA GLN A 212 23.79 0.64 -1.63
C GLN A 212 24.58 -0.17 -2.66
N GLN A 213 25.91 -0.19 -2.55
CA GLN A 213 26.81 -0.93 -3.46
C GLN A 213 26.50 -2.45 -3.52
N ASN A 214 25.92 -3.00 -2.45
CA ASN A 214 25.49 -4.41 -2.37
C ASN A 214 24.05 -4.64 -2.88
N ASN A 215 23.48 -3.68 -3.61
CA ASN A 215 22.09 -3.68 -4.12
C ASN A 215 20.99 -3.73 -3.05
N GLN A 216 21.30 -3.40 -1.79
CA GLN A 216 20.30 -3.27 -0.75
C GLN A 216 19.64 -1.88 -0.78
N TRP A 217 18.32 -1.83 -0.65
CA TRP A 217 17.56 -0.58 -0.59
C TRP A 217 17.94 0.27 0.63
N GLN A 218 17.98 1.59 0.43
CA GLN A 218 18.30 2.55 1.48
C GLN A 218 17.34 3.75 1.43
N GLY A 219 16.93 4.21 2.61
CA GLY A 219 16.11 5.40 2.78
C GLY A 219 14.68 5.21 2.31
N ARG A 220 14.08 6.26 1.75
CA ARG A 220 12.69 6.23 1.25
C ARG A 220 12.64 5.51 -0.09
N VAL A 221 11.78 4.52 -0.20
CA VAL A 221 11.54 3.70 -1.40
C VAL A 221 10.07 3.75 -1.75
N ALA A 222 9.76 3.81 -3.04
CA ALA A 222 8.40 3.82 -3.54
C ALA A 222 8.18 2.67 -4.53
N ASP A 223 7.01 2.05 -4.50
CA ASP A 223 6.51 1.26 -5.62
C ASP A 223 5.51 2.11 -6.40
N VAL A 224 5.70 2.21 -7.71
CA VAL A 224 4.86 2.99 -8.63
C VAL A 224 4.29 2.10 -9.72
N ASP A 225 3.16 2.47 -10.30
CA ASP A 225 2.64 1.78 -11.49
C ASP A 225 3.36 2.22 -12.78
N GLU A 226 2.91 1.73 -13.93
CA GLU A 226 3.46 2.06 -15.25
C GLU A 226 3.39 3.56 -15.58
N THR A 227 2.43 4.29 -14.99
CA THR A 227 2.26 5.75 -15.18
C THR A 227 3.11 6.57 -14.21
N GLY A 228 3.75 5.93 -13.24
CA GLY A 228 4.48 6.59 -12.16
C GLY A 228 3.60 6.95 -10.95
N ALA A 229 2.32 6.54 -10.93
CA ALA A 229 1.45 6.79 -9.79
C ALA A 229 1.88 5.94 -8.59
N LEU A 230 1.90 6.56 -7.39
CA LEU A 230 2.35 5.91 -6.17
C LEU A 230 1.40 4.80 -5.76
N VAL A 231 1.93 3.58 -5.60
CA VAL A 231 1.21 2.40 -5.13
C VAL A 231 1.60 2.08 -3.69
N ARG A 232 2.87 2.22 -3.35
CA ARG A 232 3.39 1.97 -2.01
C ARG A 232 4.54 2.91 -1.68
N GLN A 233 4.68 3.24 -0.40
CA GLN A 233 5.86 3.90 0.14
C GLN A 233 6.34 3.16 1.40
N SER A 234 7.64 2.91 1.48
CA SER A 234 8.30 2.24 2.60
C SER A 234 9.65 2.89 2.88
N PHE A 235 10.22 2.62 4.05
CA PHE A 235 11.57 3.06 4.40
C PHE A 235 12.46 1.86 4.65
N TYR A 236 13.72 1.96 4.23
CA TYR A 236 14.71 0.91 4.37
C TYR A 236 15.98 1.44 5.04
N ASN A 237 16.60 0.60 5.85
CA ASN A 237 17.92 0.83 6.40
C ASN A 237 18.72 -0.47 6.25
N ASN A 238 19.84 -0.43 5.51
CA ASN A 238 20.66 -1.61 5.23
C ASN A 238 19.86 -2.78 4.64
N GLY A 239 18.92 -2.49 3.74
CA GLY A 239 18.06 -3.49 3.09
C GLY A 239 16.89 -3.99 3.94
N GLU A 240 16.83 -3.66 5.24
CA GLU A 240 15.71 -4.00 6.11
C GLU A 240 14.65 -2.91 6.11
N ARG A 241 13.38 -3.29 6.02
CA ARG A 241 12.28 -2.32 6.10
C ARG A 241 12.17 -1.81 7.54
N VAL A 242 12.12 -0.50 7.70
CA VAL A 242 11.98 0.18 9.00
C VAL A 242 10.81 1.16 8.98
N GLY A 243 10.27 1.46 10.15
CA GLY A 243 9.17 2.41 10.30
C GLY A 243 7.86 1.91 9.69
N TYR A 244 7.03 2.82 9.20
CA TYR A 244 5.74 2.50 8.62
C TYR A 244 5.81 2.28 7.11
N GLN A 245 4.80 1.58 6.59
CA GLN A 245 4.51 1.48 5.16
C GLN A 245 3.13 2.06 4.87
N LEU A 246 3.01 2.72 3.71
CA LEU A 246 1.74 3.22 3.18
C LEU A 246 1.45 2.54 1.85
N ASP A 247 0.26 1.99 1.71
CA ASP A 247 -0.30 1.46 0.46
C ASP A 247 -1.41 2.40 -0.01
N TYR A 248 -1.46 2.70 -1.30
CA TYR A 248 -2.32 3.73 -1.87
C TYR A 248 -3.39 3.15 -2.80
N TYR A 249 -4.54 3.83 -2.85
CA TYR A 249 -5.49 3.72 -3.95
C TYR A 249 -4.96 4.45 -5.19
N SER A 250 -5.50 4.13 -6.36
CA SER A 250 -5.15 4.81 -7.63
C SER A 250 -5.47 6.31 -7.62
N ASN A 251 -6.40 6.75 -6.75
CA ASN A 251 -6.72 8.17 -6.56
C ASN A 251 -5.71 8.93 -5.68
N GLY A 252 -4.66 8.26 -5.18
CA GLY A 252 -3.60 8.83 -4.36
C GLY A 252 -3.89 8.91 -2.86
N LEU A 253 -5.05 8.45 -2.39
CA LEU A 253 -5.33 8.29 -0.96
C LEU A 253 -4.66 7.04 -0.40
N VAL A 254 -4.25 7.10 0.86
CA VAL A 254 -3.77 5.95 1.62
C VAL A 254 -4.93 4.99 1.81
N ALA A 255 -4.78 3.78 1.26
CA ALA A 255 -5.70 2.68 1.44
C ALA A 255 -5.38 1.90 2.72
N GLN A 256 -4.09 1.79 3.06
CA GLN A 256 -3.63 1.08 4.25
C GLN A 256 -2.31 1.67 4.75
N ARG A 257 -2.16 1.71 6.06
CA ARG A 257 -0.92 1.99 6.77
C ARG A 257 -0.58 0.81 7.67
N SER A 258 0.67 0.37 7.65
CA SER A 258 1.18 -0.61 8.60
C SER A 258 2.34 -0.03 9.38
N ASP A 259 2.27 -0.10 10.70
CA ASP A 259 3.31 0.34 11.62
C ASP A 259 3.97 -0.87 12.30
N ASP A 260 5.29 -0.82 12.40
CA ASP A 260 6.09 -1.80 13.10
C ASP A 260 6.08 -1.51 14.61
N ALA A 261 5.50 -2.39 15.44
CA ALA A 261 5.40 -2.21 16.88
C ALA A 261 5.67 -3.52 17.64
N ASN A 262 6.74 -3.56 18.43
CA ASN A 262 7.01 -4.64 19.41
C ASN A 262 6.86 -6.08 18.87
N GLY A 263 7.40 -6.37 17.69
CA GLY A 263 7.34 -7.72 17.08
C GLY A 263 6.03 -8.03 16.34
N LEU A 264 5.10 -7.08 16.29
CA LEU A 264 3.86 -7.13 15.53
C LEU A 264 3.85 -6.03 14.45
N TYR A 265 2.94 -6.18 13.50
CA TYR A 265 2.46 -5.09 12.65
C TYR A 265 1.09 -4.63 13.15
N VAL A 266 0.89 -3.33 13.25
CA VAL A 266 -0.41 -2.70 13.47
C VAL A 266 -0.88 -2.10 12.15
N PHE A 267 -2.07 -2.46 11.70
CA PHE A 267 -2.63 -2.01 10.44
C PHE A 267 -3.84 -1.11 10.65
N ASN A 268 -3.91 -0.06 9.86
CA ASN A 268 -5.09 0.77 9.69
C ASN A 268 -5.42 0.80 8.21
N ALA A 269 -6.67 0.51 7.83
CA ALA A 269 -7.13 0.61 6.46
C ALA A 269 -8.29 1.60 6.35
N TRP A 270 -8.43 2.21 5.18
CA TRP A 270 -9.52 3.15 4.86
C TRP A 270 -10.26 2.70 3.62
N HIS A 271 -11.56 3.00 3.56
CA HIS A 271 -12.35 2.96 2.34
C HIS A 271 -11.94 4.11 1.41
N PRO A 272 -12.22 4.03 0.09
CA PRO A 272 -11.87 5.08 -0.87
C PRO A 272 -12.48 6.46 -0.60
N ASN A 273 -13.52 6.55 0.22
CA ASN A 273 -14.16 7.79 0.65
C ASN A 273 -13.49 8.44 1.89
N GLY A 274 -12.43 7.83 2.43
CA GLY A 274 -11.72 8.29 3.63
C GLY A 274 -12.26 7.75 4.96
N GLN A 275 -13.36 6.99 4.96
CA GLN A 275 -13.86 6.29 6.15
C GLN A 275 -12.83 5.26 6.61
N ILE A 276 -12.48 5.23 7.90
CA ILE A 276 -11.67 4.13 8.44
C ILE A 276 -12.44 2.82 8.26
N LYS A 277 -11.77 1.82 7.70
CA LYS A 277 -12.34 0.51 7.35
C LYS A 277 -12.05 -0.52 8.43
N GLN A 278 -10.80 -0.64 8.85
CA GLN A 278 -10.39 -1.73 9.72
C GLN A 278 -9.11 -1.38 10.49
N ILE A 279 -9.03 -1.90 11.71
CA ILE A 279 -7.82 -1.91 12.54
C ILE A 279 -7.54 -3.35 12.95
N TRP A 280 -6.34 -3.85 12.66
CA TRP A 280 -5.93 -5.20 13.02
C TRP A 280 -4.43 -5.30 13.29
N THR A 281 -4.02 -6.36 13.95
CA THR A 281 -2.62 -6.70 14.16
C THR A 281 -2.27 -8.02 13.49
N ALA A 282 -1.00 -8.18 13.13
CA ALA A 282 -0.45 -9.46 12.69
C ALA A 282 0.95 -9.65 13.25
N ASP A 283 1.30 -10.89 13.56
CA ASP A 283 2.68 -11.24 13.92
C ASP A 283 3.62 -10.92 12.75
N LYS A 284 4.81 -10.38 13.06
CA LYS A 284 5.87 -10.32 12.05
C LYS A 284 6.23 -11.76 11.67
N PRO A 285 6.27 -12.09 10.36
CA PRO A 285 6.55 -13.45 9.91
C PRO A 285 7.94 -13.87 10.40
N LYS A 286 8.03 -15.04 11.05
CA LYS A 286 9.29 -15.66 11.44
C LYS A 286 9.54 -16.88 10.55
N PRO A 287 10.75 -17.03 9.97
CA PRO A 287 11.08 -18.19 9.14
C PRO A 287 10.75 -19.50 9.86
N GLY A 288 10.10 -20.43 9.16
CA GLY A 288 9.77 -21.76 9.67
C GLY A 288 8.65 -21.82 10.72
N THR A 289 8.02 -20.69 11.08
CA THR A 289 6.87 -20.68 11.99
C THR A 289 5.55 -20.53 11.21
N PRO A 290 4.49 -21.27 11.58
CA PRO A 290 3.15 -21.03 11.04
C PRO A 290 2.70 -19.59 11.31
N LYS A 291 2.04 -18.97 10.34
CA LYS A 291 1.47 -17.63 10.52
C LYS A 291 0.31 -17.72 11.53
N SER A 292 0.43 -17.03 12.67
CA SER A 292 -0.69 -16.85 13.60
C SER A 292 -1.85 -16.11 12.93
N PRO A 293 -3.11 -16.36 13.32
CA PRO A 293 -4.23 -15.59 12.83
C PRO A 293 -4.07 -14.10 13.12
N ASP A 294 -4.45 -13.26 12.14
CA ASP A 294 -4.51 -11.81 12.32
C ASP A 294 -5.62 -11.47 13.34
N GLN A 295 -5.40 -10.48 14.20
CA GLN A 295 -6.37 -10.05 15.23
C GLN A 295 -7.04 -8.74 14.82
N VAL A 296 -8.32 -8.79 14.49
CA VAL A 296 -9.12 -7.62 14.08
C VAL A 296 -9.70 -6.95 15.31
N MET A 297 -9.25 -5.72 15.63
CA MET A 297 -9.76 -4.99 16.79
C MET A 297 -11.00 -4.17 16.47
N ALA A 298 -11.11 -3.66 15.25
CA ALA A 298 -12.27 -2.88 14.84
C ALA A 298 -12.51 -2.95 13.33
N TYR A 299 -13.78 -2.83 12.94
CA TYR A 299 -14.23 -2.81 11.56
C TYR A 299 -15.43 -1.87 11.40
N TRP A 300 -15.41 -1.07 10.34
CA TRP A 300 -16.53 -0.22 9.92
C TRP A 300 -16.83 -0.49 8.45
N ASP A 301 -18.11 -0.49 8.11
CA ASP A 301 -18.52 -0.43 6.71
C ASP A 301 -18.23 0.95 6.10
N SER A 302 -18.47 1.10 4.79
CA SER A 302 -18.25 2.37 4.08
C SER A 302 -19.21 3.49 4.53
N THR A 303 -20.29 3.13 5.24
CA THR A 303 -21.24 4.08 5.84
C THR A 303 -20.77 4.62 7.18
N GLY A 304 -19.68 4.06 7.72
CA GLY A 304 -19.14 4.40 9.04
C GLY A 304 -19.90 3.73 10.19
N ARG A 305 -20.77 2.76 9.90
CA ARG A 305 -21.36 1.91 10.93
C ARG A 305 -20.27 0.94 11.40
N GLN A 306 -19.94 1.02 12.69
CA GLN A 306 -19.01 0.09 13.31
C GLN A 306 -19.70 -1.26 13.49
N LEU A 307 -19.11 -2.32 12.94
CA LEU A 307 -19.65 -3.68 13.05
C LEU A 307 -18.79 -4.59 13.93
N VAL A 308 -17.52 -4.22 14.14
CA VAL A 308 -16.63 -4.89 15.09
C VAL A 308 -16.04 -3.85 16.04
N THR A 309 -16.17 -4.10 17.34
CA THR A 309 -15.67 -3.25 18.42
C THR A 309 -14.92 -4.11 19.42
N GLU A 310 -13.69 -3.72 19.75
CA GLU A 310 -12.81 -4.47 20.67
C GLU A 310 -12.69 -5.96 20.29
N GLY A 311 -12.64 -6.22 18.98
CA GLY A 311 -12.54 -7.54 18.39
C GLY A 311 -13.79 -8.41 18.45
N ASN A 312 -14.94 -7.85 18.80
CA ASN A 312 -16.21 -8.58 18.84
C ASN A 312 -17.22 -7.98 17.87
N GLY A 313 -17.95 -8.84 17.16
CA GLY A 313 -19.04 -8.43 16.26
C GLY A 313 -19.00 -9.13 14.91
N SER A 314 -19.87 -8.71 13.99
CA SER A 314 -19.99 -9.32 12.67
C SER A 314 -19.27 -8.50 11.61
N GLY A 315 -18.29 -9.09 10.94
CA GLY A 315 -17.65 -8.49 9.78
C GLY A 315 -18.46 -8.75 8.50
N SER A 316 -18.54 -7.74 7.63
CA SER A 316 -19.01 -7.90 6.25
C SER A 316 -18.08 -7.10 5.33
N PHE A 317 -17.19 -7.81 4.64
CA PHE A 317 -16.17 -7.26 3.77
C PHE A 317 -16.67 -7.29 2.34
N THR A 318 -16.51 -6.17 1.64
CA THR A 318 -16.81 -6.10 0.21
C THR A 318 -15.59 -5.59 -0.54
N GLU A 319 -15.23 -6.28 -1.62
CA GLU A 319 -14.15 -5.89 -2.51
C GLU A 319 -14.53 -6.17 -3.96
N LEU A 320 -14.04 -5.34 -4.87
CA LEU A 320 -14.21 -5.55 -6.30
C LEU A 320 -13.13 -6.52 -6.79
N VAL A 321 -13.54 -7.66 -7.34
CA VAL A 321 -12.66 -8.73 -7.82
C VAL A 321 -12.99 -9.09 -9.27
N GLN A 322 -12.09 -9.79 -9.96
CA GLN A 322 -12.40 -10.35 -11.29
C GLN A 322 -13.35 -11.54 -11.15
N SER A 323 -14.37 -11.63 -12.00
CA SER A 323 -15.29 -12.77 -12.02
C SER A 323 -14.56 -14.07 -12.35
N LYS A 324 -14.99 -15.17 -11.71
CA LYS A 324 -14.50 -16.52 -12.06
C LYS A 324 -15.16 -17.08 -13.32
N LEU A 325 -16.29 -16.50 -13.75
CA LEU A 325 -17.05 -16.93 -14.92
C LEU A 325 -16.66 -16.12 -16.17
N ASP A 326 -16.36 -14.84 -16.01
CA ASP A 326 -15.92 -13.95 -17.09
C ASP A 326 -14.76 -13.05 -16.61
N SER A 327 -13.53 -13.43 -16.95
CA SER A 327 -12.32 -12.71 -16.52
C SER A 327 -12.20 -11.28 -17.08
N THR A 328 -13.09 -10.86 -17.98
CA THR A 328 -13.17 -9.49 -18.49
C THR A 328 -14.05 -8.58 -17.62
N ARG A 329 -14.81 -9.15 -16.67
CA ARG A 329 -15.74 -8.42 -15.82
C ARG A 329 -15.32 -8.45 -14.37
N GLN A 330 -15.58 -7.33 -13.70
CA GLN A 330 -15.48 -7.23 -12.26
C GLN A 330 -16.81 -7.54 -11.58
N THR A 331 -16.74 -8.11 -10.39
CA THR A 331 -17.88 -8.46 -9.54
C THR A 331 -17.53 -8.15 -8.09
N LEU A 332 -18.55 -8.04 -7.23
CA LEU A 332 -18.34 -7.82 -5.80
C LEU A 332 -18.10 -9.17 -5.11
N PHE A 333 -16.94 -9.31 -4.49
CA PHE A 333 -16.69 -10.33 -3.48
C PHE A 333 -17.22 -9.82 -2.15
N ILE A 334 -18.09 -10.61 -1.52
CA ILE A 334 -18.70 -10.33 -0.22
C ILE A 334 -18.30 -11.46 0.72
N GLU A 335 -17.59 -11.14 1.81
CA GLU A 335 -17.21 -12.09 2.87
C GLU A 335 -17.83 -11.67 4.21
N GLU A 336 -18.46 -12.60 4.90
CA GLU A 336 -19.23 -12.35 6.11
C GLU A 336 -18.95 -13.41 7.17
N GLY A 337 -18.90 -12.98 8.43
CA GLY A 337 -18.74 -13.86 9.58
C GLY A 337 -18.58 -13.10 10.88
N THR A 338 -18.32 -13.80 11.95
CA THR A 338 -18.22 -13.22 13.30
C THR A 338 -16.78 -13.24 13.80
N TYR A 339 -16.43 -12.18 14.53
CA TYR A 339 -15.22 -12.09 15.32
C TYR A 339 -15.54 -12.24 16.80
N ALA A 340 -14.70 -12.99 17.50
CA ALA A 340 -14.67 -13.07 18.96
C ALA A 340 -13.22 -12.86 19.42
N GLY A 341 -12.97 -11.88 20.30
CA GLY A 341 -11.61 -11.55 20.75
C GLY A 341 -10.64 -11.20 19.62
N GLY A 342 -11.17 -10.65 18.52
CA GLY A 342 -10.43 -10.28 17.31
C GLY A 342 -10.14 -11.42 16.34
N LEU A 343 -10.51 -12.64 16.67
CA LEU A 343 -10.29 -13.83 15.86
C LEU A 343 -11.57 -14.22 15.13
N ARG A 344 -11.44 -14.74 13.89
CA ARG A 344 -12.58 -15.33 13.18
C ARG A 344 -13.14 -16.48 14.00
N GLU A 345 -14.45 -16.49 14.19
CA GLU A 345 -15.15 -17.50 14.99
C GLU A 345 -16.42 -17.96 14.27
N GLY A 346 -16.72 -19.25 14.36
CA GLY A 346 -17.95 -19.81 13.82
C GLY A 346 -17.95 -19.89 12.29
N ARG A 347 -19.15 -19.79 11.70
CA ARG A 347 -19.35 -19.89 10.25
C ARG A 347 -18.98 -18.58 9.56
N TRP A 348 -18.07 -18.69 8.61
CA TRP A 348 -17.69 -17.65 7.66
C TRP A 348 -18.14 -18.05 6.26
N THR A 349 -18.61 -17.08 5.49
CA THR A 349 -19.02 -17.31 4.10
C THR A 349 -18.40 -16.25 3.21
N GLY A 350 -18.10 -16.62 1.96
CA GLY A 350 -17.74 -15.65 0.96
C GLY A 350 -18.38 -16.00 -0.38
N ARG A 351 -18.84 -14.99 -1.10
CA ARG A 351 -19.53 -15.17 -2.38
C ARG A 351 -19.17 -14.06 -3.36
N TYR A 352 -19.15 -14.38 -4.63
CA TYR A 352 -19.13 -13.37 -5.69
C TYR A 352 -20.58 -13.03 -6.03
N ALA A 353 -20.89 -11.74 -6.19
CA ALA A 353 -22.26 -11.26 -6.41
C ALA A 353 -22.88 -11.79 -7.73
N ASP A 354 -22.05 -12.20 -8.68
CA ASP A 354 -22.45 -12.84 -9.94
C ASP A 354 -22.66 -14.37 -9.81
N GLY A 355 -22.47 -14.93 -8.61
CA GLY A 355 -22.61 -16.37 -8.35
C GLY A 355 -21.47 -17.23 -8.89
N SER A 356 -20.41 -16.63 -9.45
CA SER A 356 -19.31 -17.36 -10.08
C SER A 356 -18.44 -18.13 -9.07
N TYR A 357 -18.50 -17.76 -7.80
CA TYR A 357 -17.72 -18.38 -6.73
C TYR A 357 -18.42 -18.25 -5.37
N VAL A 358 -18.37 -19.31 -4.57
CA VAL A 358 -18.83 -19.30 -3.18
C VAL A 358 -17.96 -20.21 -2.31
N TYR A 359 -17.78 -19.86 -1.04
CA TYR A 359 -17.26 -20.76 -0.03
C TYR A 359 -17.96 -20.56 1.32
N GLU A 360 -17.79 -21.56 2.17
CA GLU A 360 -18.18 -21.56 3.57
C GLU A 360 -17.07 -22.24 4.36
N GLU A 361 -16.64 -21.61 5.44
CA GLU A 361 -15.56 -22.03 6.33
C GLU A 361 -16.05 -22.03 7.77
N GLN A 362 -15.64 -23.01 8.56
CA GLN A 362 -15.88 -23.08 9.99
C GLN A 362 -14.59 -22.73 10.73
N TYR A 363 -14.66 -21.74 11.60
CA TYR A 363 -13.53 -21.24 12.37
C TYR A 363 -13.68 -21.52 13.87
N GLU A 364 -12.54 -21.75 14.50
CA GLU A 364 -12.38 -21.76 15.96
C GLU A 364 -11.10 -20.99 16.28
N LYS A 365 -11.20 -19.91 17.06
CA LYS A 365 -10.07 -19.06 17.48
C LYS A 365 -9.18 -18.64 16.30
N GLY A 366 -9.80 -18.25 15.19
CA GLY A 366 -9.10 -17.76 14.00
C GLY A 366 -8.51 -18.85 13.11
N ILE A 367 -8.58 -20.13 13.51
CA ILE A 367 -8.11 -21.26 12.73
C ILE A 367 -9.28 -21.88 11.97
N CYS A 368 -9.14 -22.01 10.65
CA CYS A 368 -10.11 -22.69 9.80
C CYS A 368 -10.04 -24.20 10.09
N GLN A 369 -11.13 -24.77 10.60
CA GLN A 369 -11.25 -26.20 10.90
C GLN A 369 -11.65 -26.99 9.64
N THR A 370 -12.68 -26.49 8.95
CA THR A 370 -13.17 -27.10 7.71
C THR A 370 -13.67 -26.01 6.77
N GLY A 371 -13.63 -26.28 5.47
CA GLY A 371 -14.21 -25.42 4.46
C GLY A 371 -14.72 -26.19 3.26
N LYS A 372 -15.62 -25.55 2.52
CA LYS A 372 -16.10 -25.99 1.22
C LYS A 372 -16.16 -24.80 0.28
N ALA A 373 -15.73 -24.98 -0.96
CA ALA A 373 -15.76 -23.96 -2.00
C ALA A 373 -16.32 -24.53 -3.29
N ARG A 374 -17.01 -23.70 -4.06
CA ARG A 374 -17.57 -24.05 -5.37
C ARG A 374 -17.37 -22.89 -6.34
N THR A 375 -16.78 -23.21 -7.48
CA THR A 375 -16.74 -22.33 -8.65
C THR A 375 -17.88 -22.72 -9.58
N ALA A 376 -18.50 -21.75 -10.26
CA ALA A 376 -19.54 -22.03 -11.24
C ALA A 376 -19.03 -23.03 -12.31
N GLY A 377 -19.84 -24.06 -12.59
CA GLY A 377 -19.48 -25.14 -13.52
C GLY A 377 -18.53 -26.21 -12.96
N GLN A 378 -18.17 -26.17 -11.68
CA GLN A 378 -17.31 -27.16 -11.02
C GLN A 378 -17.98 -27.74 -9.76
N ASP A 379 -17.52 -28.93 -9.36
CA ASP A 379 -17.96 -29.59 -8.14
C ASP A 379 -17.51 -28.85 -6.88
N THR A 380 -18.21 -29.10 -5.78
CA THR A 380 -17.84 -28.54 -4.48
C THR A 380 -16.61 -29.27 -3.94
N VAL A 381 -15.53 -28.53 -3.69
CA VAL A 381 -14.31 -29.06 -3.09
C VAL A 381 -14.32 -28.79 -1.59
N ARG A 382 -13.92 -29.78 -0.78
CA ARG A 382 -13.78 -29.67 0.68
C ARG A 382 -12.32 -29.64 1.07
N TYR A 383 -11.99 -28.90 2.11
CA TYR A 383 -10.62 -28.73 2.59
C TYR A 383 -10.58 -28.49 4.09
N THR A 384 -9.46 -28.83 4.71
CA THR A 384 -9.13 -28.51 6.12
C THR A 384 -8.05 -27.44 6.21
N GLN A 385 -7.29 -27.22 5.13
CA GLN A 385 -6.28 -26.17 5.02
C GLN A 385 -6.69 -25.16 3.94
N ARG A 386 -6.81 -23.89 4.34
CA ARG A 386 -7.23 -22.78 3.45
C ARG A 386 -6.20 -22.50 2.36
N GLU A 387 -4.91 -22.62 2.68
CA GLU A 387 -3.79 -22.39 1.76
C GLU A 387 -2.80 -23.54 1.93
N GLN A 388 -2.37 -24.12 0.81
CA GLN A 388 -1.35 -25.17 0.73
C GLN A 388 -0.28 -24.71 -0.25
N GLN A 389 0.98 -24.70 0.21
CA GLN A 389 2.13 -24.39 -0.65
C GLN A 389 2.40 -25.55 -1.63
N PRO A 390 2.96 -25.27 -2.81
CA PRO A 390 3.47 -26.31 -3.68
C PRO A 390 4.52 -27.16 -2.96
N GLU A 391 4.51 -28.47 -3.22
CA GLU A 391 5.40 -29.42 -2.57
C GLU A 391 6.12 -30.27 -3.63
N PHE A 392 7.45 -30.35 -3.59
CA PHE A 392 8.19 -31.28 -4.44
C PHE A 392 7.88 -32.73 -4.06
N ALA A 393 7.90 -33.65 -5.01
CA ALA A 393 7.68 -35.07 -4.76
C ALA A 393 8.73 -35.62 -3.77
N GLY A 394 8.27 -36.13 -2.62
CA GLY A 394 9.14 -36.55 -1.51
C GLY A 394 9.53 -35.41 -0.56
N GLY A 395 8.88 -34.25 -0.66
CA GLY A 395 9.11 -33.08 0.19
C GLY A 395 10.51 -32.50 0.05
N MET A 396 10.97 -31.80 1.08
CA MET A 396 12.31 -31.19 1.10
C MET A 396 13.44 -32.23 1.02
N GLN A 397 13.22 -33.42 1.56
CA GLN A 397 14.20 -34.52 1.47
C GLN A 397 14.34 -35.04 0.04
N GLY A 398 13.22 -35.28 -0.65
CA GLY A 398 13.22 -35.68 -2.06
C GLY A 398 13.84 -34.61 -2.96
N LEU A 399 13.59 -33.33 -2.67
CA LEU A 399 14.25 -32.22 -3.36
C LEU A 399 15.77 -32.25 -3.16
N GLY A 400 16.24 -32.43 -1.92
CA GLY A 400 17.67 -32.54 -1.60
C GLY A 400 18.36 -33.69 -2.35
N GLN A 401 17.75 -34.86 -2.37
CA GLN A 401 18.26 -36.03 -3.10
C GLN A 401 18.31 -35.80 -4.63
N PHE A 402 17.26 -35.18 -5.18
CA PHE A 402 17.22 -34.82 -6.58
C PHE A 402 18.33 -33.84 -6.95
N LEU A 403 18.53 -32.80 -6.14
CA LEU A 403 19.61 -31.84 -6.35
C LEU A 403 20.97 -32.50 -6.25
N ALA A 404 21.24 -33.32 -5.23
CA ALA A 404 22.53 -34.00 -5.06
C ALA A 404 22.89 -34.92 -6.23
N SER A 405 21.90 -35.57 -6.85
CA SER A 405 22.11 -36.49 -7.99
C SER A 405 22.14 -35.79 -9.36
N THR A 406 21.55 -34.61 -9.48
CA THR A 406 21.35 -33.94 -10.77
C THR A 406 22.23 -32.71 -10.96
N LEU A 407 22.59 -32.00 -9.88
CA LEU A 407 23.37 -30.78 -9.90
C LEU A 407 24.83 -31.09 -10.21
N ARG A 408 25.40 -30.43 -11.23
CA ARG A 408 26.79 -30.59 -11.64
C ARG A 408 27.55 -29.28 -11.50
N TYR A 409 28.72 -29.30 -10.88
CA TYR A 409 29.51 -28.09 -10.79
C TYR A 409 30.17 -27.76 -12.16
N PRO A 410 29.92 -26.57 -12.77
CA PRO A 410 30.49 -26.25 -14.08
C PRO A 410 32.03 -26.07 -14.02
N PRO A 411 32.82 -26.69 -14.93
CA PRO A 411 34.28 -26.60 -14.90
C PRO A 411 34.83 -25.17 -14.99
N ASP A 412 34.18 -24.28 -15.74
CA ASP A 412 34.60 -22.88 -15.87
C ASP A 412 34.48 -22.12 -14.55
N ALA A 413 33.38 -22.35 -13.84
CA ALA A 413 33.16 -21.76 -12.53
C ALA A 413 34.12 -22.34 -11.48
N GLN A 414 34.47 -23.64 -11.61
CA GLN A 414 35.43 -24.30 -10.74
C GLN A 414 36.84 -23.72 -10.92
N ARG A 415 37.28 -23.51 -12.17
CA ARG A 415 38.56 -22.86 -12.49
C ARG A 415 38.62 -21.42 -12.00
N ALA A 416 37.48 -20.73 -12.00
CA ALA A 416 37.37 -19.36 -11.50
C ALA A 416 37.10 -19.26 -9.98
N HIS A 417 37.11 -20.39 -9.25
CA HIS A 417 36.83 -20.49 -7.82
C HIS A 417 35.51 -19.81 -7.39
N VAL A 418 34.48 -19.82 -8.24
CA VAL A 418 33.23 -19.08 -8.00
C VAL A 418 32.27 -19.89 -7.14
N GLN A 419 32.17 -19.59 -5.86
CA GLN A 419 31.21 -20.20 -4.95
C GLN A 419 30.07 -19.25 -4.60
N GLY A 420 28.92 -19.80 -4.20
CA GLY A 420 27.82 -19.00 -3.67
C GLY A 420 26.44 -19.57 -3.98
N GLN A 421 25.45 -18.70 -3.93
CA GLN A 421 24.05 -19.06 -4.11
C GLN A 421 23.46 -18.35 -5.33
N VAL A 422 22.87 -19.14 -6.22
CA VAL A 422 21.99 -18.66 -7.30
C VAL A 422 20.54 -18.77 -6.81
N MET A 423 19.73 -17.76 -7.12
CA MET A 423 18.28 -17.79 -6.84
C MET A 423 17.51 -17.86 -8.15
N ILE A 424 16.72 -18.92 -8.30
CA ILE A 424 15.84 -19.13 -9.46
C ILE A 424 14.39 -18.91 -9.04
N SER A 425 13.66 -18.08 -9.78
CA SER A 425 12.20 -17.94 -9.70
C SER A 425 11.54 -18.78 -10.79
N PHE A 426 10.44 -19.45 -10.48
CA PHE A 426 9.60 -20.17 -11.43
C PHE A 426 8.17 -20.27 -10.91
N VAL A 427 7.21 -20.61 -11.76
CA VAL A 427 5.80 -20.81 -11.39
C VAL A 427 5.47 -22.29 -11.40
N VAL A 428 4.96 -22.81 -10.30
CA VAL A 428 4.30 -24.12 -10.24
C VAL A 428 2.86 -23.95 -10.73
N CYS A 429 2.52 -24.60 -11.84
CA CYS A 429 1.20 -24.61 -12.45
C CYS A 429 0.19 -25.43 -11.64
N THR A 430 -1.08 -25.33 -12.00
CA THR A 430 -2.19 -26.06 -11.35
C THR A 430 -2.15 -27.58 -11.56
N ASP A 431 -1.33 -28.05 -12.48
CA ASP A 431 -1.08 -29.45 -12.80
C ASP A 431 0.28 -29.96 -12.28
N GLY A 432 1.05 -29.12 -11.56
CA GLY A 432 2.38 -29.46 -11.07
C GLY A 432 3.52 -29.29 -12.10
N THR A 433 3.24 -28.83 -13.31
CA THR A 433 4.27 -28.41 -14.27
C THR A 433 4.89 -27.07 -13.87
N LEU A 434 6.04 -26.76 -14.45
CA LEU A 434 6.83 -25.57 -14.15
C LEU A 434 6.91 -24.67 -15.39
N CYS A 435 6.71 -23.37 -15.20
CA CYS A 435 6.85 -22.34 -16.23
C CYS A 435 7.43 -21.03 -15.67
N ASP A 436 7.54 -19.99 -16.52
CA ASP A 436 7.97 -18.63 -16.12
C ASP A 436 9.29 -18.58 -15.32
N TYR A 437 10.33 -19.22 -15.87
CA TYR A 437 11.65 -19.31 -15.23
C TYR A 437 12.44 -18.00 -15.35
N GLU A 438 13.03 -17.55 -14.25
CA GLU A 438 13.87 -16.35 -14.19
C GLU A 438 15.04 -16.54 -13.21
N VAL A 439 16.25 -16.14 -13.62
CA VAL A 439 17.41 -16.04 -12.72
C VAL A 439 17.33 -14.70 -11.98
N VAL A 440 16.82 -14.70 -10.75
CA VAL A 440 16.57 -13.45 -10.01
C VAL A 440 17.78 -12.96 -9.20
N LYS A 441 18.71 -13.86 -8.88
CA LYS A 441 20.03 -13.54 -8.32
C LYS A 441 21.09 -14.36 -9.06
N PRO A 442 21.73 -13.80 -10.10
CA PRO A 442 22.80 -14.47 -10.82
C PRO A 442 24.07 -14.53 -9.96
N LEU A 443 24.93 -15.50 -10.24
CA LEU A 443 26.24 -15.65 -9.63
C LEU A 443 27.34 -15.68 -10.70
N HIS A 444 27.21 -16.57 -11.68
CA HIS A 444 28.15 -16.71 -12.79
C HIS A 444 27.44 -17.39 -13.95
N PRO A 445 27.65 -16.97 -15.22
CA PRO A 445 26.86 -17.45 -16.35
C PRO A 445 26.74 -18.98 -16.44
N ALA A 446 27.84 -19.71 -16.22
CA ALA A 446 27.83 -21.17 -16.24
C ALA A 446 27.04 -21.79 -15.07
N ILE A 447 27.13 -21.21 -13.87
CA ILE A 447 26.37 -21.66 -12.68
C ILE A 447 24.88 -21.36 -12.88
N ASP A 448 24.56 -20.17 -13.39
CA ASP A 448 23.19 -19.73 -13.63
C ASP A 448 22.49 -20.63 -14.65
N GLN A 449 23.19 -21.00 -15.73
CA GLN A 449 22.70 -21.95 -16.73
C GLN A 449 22.47 -23.35 -16.16
N GLU A 450 23.38 -23.85 -15.33
CA GLU A 450 23.24 -25.15 -14.69
C GLU A 450 22.08 -25.16 -13.68
N ALA A 451 22.00 -24.14 -12.83
CA ALA A 451 20.88 -23.97 -11.91
C ALA A 451 19.54 -23.99 -12.65
N LEU A 452 19.44 -23.24 -13.76
CA LEU A 452 18.25 -23.22 -14.61
C LEU A 452 17.95 -24.59 -15.24
N ARG A 453 18.96 -25.33 -15.71
CA ARG A 453 18.81 -26.69 -16.27
C ARG A 453 18.22 -27.63 -15.23
N VAL A 454 18.76 -27.62 -14.01
CA VAL A 454 18.29 -28.47 -12.90
C VAL A 454 16.85 -28.13 -12.53
N VAL A 455 16.51 -26.83 -12.45
CA VAL A 455 15.13 -26.43 -12.16
C VAL A 455 14.16 -26.90 -13.24
N LYS A 456 14.52 -26.79 -14.52
CA LYS A 456 13.70 -27.31 -15.61
C LYS A 456 13.53 -28.84 -15.56
N ALA A 457 14.55 -29.56 -15.09
CA ALA A 457 14.48 -31.01 -14.90
C ALA A 457 13.53 -31.46 -13.76
N MET A 458 13.10 -30.53 -12.89
CA MET A 458 12.08 -30.78 -11.88
C MET A 458 10.64 -30.76 -12.43
N ASN A 459 10.45 -30.42 -13.71
CA ASN A 459 9.13 -30.28 -14.30
C ASN A 459 8.26 -31.54 -14.11
N GLY A 460 7.02 -31.35 -13.65
CA GLY A 460 6.07 -32.45 -13.38
C GLY A 460 6.32 -33.23 -12.09
N ARG A 461 7.29 -32.82 -11.26
CA ARG A 461 7.58 -33.44 -9.95
C ARG A 461 7.00 -32.66 -8.77
N TRP A 462 6.16 -31.67 -9.03
CA TRP A 462 5.58 -30.83 -7.99
C TRP A 462 4.11 -31.15 -7.80
N LYS A 463 3.66 -31.23 -6.55
CA LYS A 463 2.26 -31.06 -6.21
C LYS A 463 1.94 -29.56 -6.30
N PRO A 464 0.85 -29.18 -6.98
CA PRO A 464 0.46 -27.79 -7.10
C PRO A 464 0.10 -27.20 -5.73
N GLY A 465 0.27 -25.89 -5.59
CA GLY A 465 -0.32 -25.18 -4.46
C GLY A 465 -1.84 -25.15 -4.60
N ALA A 466 -2.55 -25.06 -3.48
CA ALA A 466 -4.00 -25.00 -3.46
C ALA A 466 -4.52 -23.88 -2.53
N GLN A 467 -5.57 -23.20 -2.96
CA GLN A 467 -6.31 -22.25 -2.15
C GLN A 467 -7.76 -22.70 -2.08
N ARG A 468 -8.27 -22.94 -0.86
CA ARG A 468 -9.62 -23.46 -0.61
C ARG A 468 -9.92 -24.73 -1.41
N GLY A 469 -8.92 -25.63 -1.46
CA GLY A 469 -8.97 -26.89 -2.20
C GLY A 469 -8.83 -26.77 -3.72
N GLN A 470 -8.81 -25.56 -4.29
CA GLN A 470 -8.60 -25.36 -5.73
C GLN A 470 -7.12 -25.15 -6.03
N ASN A 471 -6.59 -25.90 -6.99
CA ASN A 471 -5.20 -25.73 -7.41
C ASN A 471 -5.00 -24.32 -7.99
N VAL A 472 -3.92 -23.67 -7.60
CA VAL A 472 -3.56 -22.32 -8.04
C VAL A 472 -2.12 -22.28 -8.53
N ARG A 473 -1.84 -21.37 -9.46
CA ARG A 473 -0.46 -21.08 -9.89
C ARG A 473 0.26 -20.37 -8.75
N VAL A 474 1.45 -20.87 -8.39
CA VAL A 474 2.26 -20.28 -7.30
C VAL A 474 3.65 -19.97 -7.82
N GLN A 475 4.08 -18.72 -7.65
CA GLN A 475 5.46 -18.33 -7.88
C GLN A 475 6.33 -18.83 -6.72
N TYR A 476 7.37 -19.60 -7.04
CA TYR A 476 8.30 -20.19 -6.10
C TYR A 476 9.71 -19.64 -6.36
N ARG A 477 10.49 -19.41 -5.30
CA ARG A 477 11.89 -19.01 -5.37
C ARG A 477 12.76 -20.02 -4.68
N MET A 478 13.66 -20.63 -5.45
CA MET A 478 14.52 -21.68 -4.95
C MET A 478 15.97 -21.20 -4.93
N PRO A 479 16.60 -21.13 -3.74
CA PRO A 479 18.04 -20.97 -3.63
C PRO A 479 18.75 -22.29 -4.00
N ILE A 480 19.75 -22.23 -4.87
CA ILE A 480 20.66 -23.33 -5.18
C ILE A 480 22.07 -22.90 -4.79
N ASN A 481 22.68 -23.65 -3.88
CA ASN A 481 24.03 -23.38 -3.39
C ASN A 481 25.06 -24.19 -4.20
N PHE A 482 26.12 -23.53 -4.63
CA PHE A 482 27.31 -24.12 -5.24
C PHE A 482 28.50 -23.88 -4.34
N ALA A 483 29.02 -24.95 -3.75
CA ALA A 483 30.24 -24.94 -2.95
C ALA A 483 31.28 -25.84 -3.64
N LEU A 484 32.54 -25.44 -3.61
CA LEU A 484 33.65 -26.32 -3.96
C LEU A 484 33.98 -27.14 -2.72
N GLU A 485 34.18 -28.43 -2.91
CA GLU A 485 34.74 -29.31 -1.89
C GLU A 485 36.21 -29.00 -1.61
#